data_AF-A0A7J5A827-F1
#
_entry.id   AF-A0A7J5A827-F1
#
_cell.length_a   1.000
_cell.length_b   1.000
_cell.length_c   1.000
_cell.angle_alpha   90.00
_cell.angle_beta   90.00
_cell.angle_gamma   90.00
#
_symmetry.space_group_name_H-M   'P 1'
#
loop_
_entity.id
_entity.type
_entity.pdbx_description
1 polymer ?
#
loop_
_entity_poly.entity_id
_entity_poly.type
_entity_poly.pdbx_seq_one_letter_code
_entity_poly.pdbx_strand_id
1 'polypeptide(L)'
;MNFFVNFLISIDQLGNVLTGGNPDNTISSRVGYYTERYYLPDKVPLKWKILRNIINFTFYPIDGENHCKEAYFNDAGEEFDKGTSDIAIAVLAMLIIASCFFIAILFYFLYAFGIVSPKKINRSKNIKQRLRIAEAKLKGVHTELNEHKIQVDKELDEIIDETQNTIEEIAQKIEGILRLKQRLAHFKKKKQNTTQ
;
A
#
# COMPACT_ATOMS: atom_id res chain seq x y z
N MET A 1 -14.25 -6.07 -11.12
CA MET A 1 -13.19 -6.68 -10.26
C MET A 1 -12.63 -7.86 -11.04
N ASN A 2 -11.31 -7.99 -11.18
CA ASN A 2 -10.73 -9.09 -11.96
C ASN A 2 -10.46 -10.28 -11.03
N PHE A 3 -11.33 -11.29 -11.07
CA PHE A 3 -11.24 -12.48 -10.21
C PHE A 3 -9.89 -13.18 -10.31
N PHE A 4 -9.26 -13.17 -11.49
CA PHE A 4 -7.95 -13.77 -11.70
C PHE A 4 -6.85 -13.05 -10.90
N VAL A 5 -6.89 -11.71 -10.85
CA VAL A 5 -5.94 -10.92 -10.05
C VAL A 5 -6.15 -11.18 -8.56
N ASN A 6 -7.39 -11.25 -8.10
CA ASN A 6 -7.70 -11.56 -6.70
C ASN A 6 -7.20 -12.96 -6.33
N PHE A 7 -7.37 -13.95 -7.21
CA PHE A 7 -6.86 -15.30 -7.01
C PHE A 7 -5.33 -15.32 -6.81
N LEU A 8 -4.59 -14.59 -7.65
CA LEU A 8 -3.13 -14.48 -7.50
C LEU A 8 -2.72 -13.76 -6.20
N ILE A 9 -3.45 -12.71 -5.80
CA ILE A 9 -3.24 -12.03 -4.52
C ILE A 9 -3.46 -13.01 -3.35
N SER A 10 -4.51 -13.82 -3.39
CA SER A 10 -4.79 -14.81 -2.34
C SER A 10 -3.73 -15.91 -2.25
N ILE A 11 -3.11 -16.32 -3.36
CA ILE A 11 -1.96 -17.24 -3.34
C ILE A 11 -0.77 -16.60 -2.63
N ASP A 12 -0.49 -15.33 -2.92
CA ASP A 12 0.60 -14.59 -2.29
C ASP A 12 0.36 -14.40 -0.78
N GLN A 13 -0.86 -14.02 -0.39
CA GLN A 13 -1.30 -13.95 1.01
C GLN A 13 -1.18 -15.31 1.72
N LEU A 14 -1.54 -16.42 1.06
CA LEU A 14 -1.33 -17.77 1.62
C LEU A 14 0.15 -18.03 1.90
N GLY A 15 1.05 -17.70 0.96
CA GLY A 15 2.49 -17.79 1.17
C GLY A 15 2.97 -16.96 2.37
N ASN A 16 2.39 -15.77 2.55
CA ASN A 16 2.68 -14.93 3.72
C ASN A 16 2.26 -15.60 5.04
N VAL A 17 1.05 -16.16 5.10
CA VAL A 17 0.53 -16.87 6.28
C VAL A 17 1.39 -18.09 6.63
N LEU A 18 1.78 -18.89 5.63
CA LEU A 18 2.63 -20.07 5.84
C LEU A 18 4.00 -19.73 6.45
N THR A 19 4.38 -18.45 6.42
CA THR A 19 5.63 -17.92 6.97
C THR A 19 5.36 -16.98 8.16
N GLY A 20 4.21 -17.13 8.82
CA GLY A 20 3.83 -16.41 10.04
C GLY A 20 3.50 -14.93 9.85
N GLY A 21 3.12 -14.51 8.64
CA GLY A 21 2.64 -13.15 8.36
C GLY A 21 1.12 -13.03 8.52
N ASN A 22 0.62 -11.78 8.51
CA ASN A 22 -0.81 -11.50 8.55
C ASN A 22 -1.51 -11.95 7.24
N PRO A 23 -2.67 -12.64 7.30
CA PRO A 23 -3.43 -13.07 6.12
C PRO A 23 -3.91 -11.95 5.19
N ASP A 24 -4.09 -10.73 5.69
CA ASP A 24 -4.52 -9.60 4.85
C ASP A 24 -3.35 -9.05 4.02
N ASN A 25 -2.12 -9.29 4.45
CA ASN A 25 -0.93 -8.77 3.78
C ASN A 25 -0.35 -9.74 2.76
N THR A 26 0.11 -9.18 1.64
CA THR A 26 0.97 -9.87 0.67
C THR A 26 2.39 -10.05 1.20
N ILE A 27 3.14 -11.03 0.68
CA ILE A 27 4.58 -11.17 0.92
C ILE A 27 5.30 -9.88 0.54
N SER A 28 4.94 -9.30 -0.60
CA SER A 28 5.57 -8.08 -1.10
C SER A 28 5.30 -6.88 -0.18
N SER A 29 4.09 -6.75 0.39
CA SER A 29 3.78 -5.68 1.35
C SER A 29 4.46 -5.90 2.69
N ARG A 30 4.57 -7.16 3.17
CA ARG A 30 5.34 -7.49 4.39
C ARG A 30 6.82 -7.15 4.24
N VAL A 31 7.44 -7.52 3.12
CA VAL A 31 8.83 -7.13 2.83
C VAL A 31 8.95 -5.61 2.73
N GLY A 32 7.97 -4.93 2.14
CA GLY A 32 7.86 -3.48 2.15
C GLY A 32 7.80 -2.88 3.55
N TYR A 33 6.97 -3.42 4.43
CA TYR A 33 6.86 -2.99 5.83
C TYR A 33 8.19 -3.09 6.57
N TYR A 34 8.87 -4.23 6.46
CA TYR A 34 10.18 -4.44 7.09
C TYR A 34 11.29 -3.55 6.51
N THR A 35 11.14 -3.04 5.28
CA THR A 35 12.15 -2.19 4.66
C THR A 35 11.85 -0.69 4.74
N GLU A 36 10.59 -0.30 4.89
CA GLU A 36 10.17 1.11 4.87
C GLU A 36 9.67 1.63 6.23
N ARG A 37 9.20 0.76 7.14
CA ARG A 37 8.55 1.18 8.39
C ARG A 37 9.07 0.53 9.67
N TYR A 38 9.29 -0.78 9.69
CA TYR A 38 9.59 -1.50 10.94
C TYR A 38 10.94 -1.10 11.55
N TYR A 39 11.98 -1.03 10.71
CA TYR A 39 13.31 -0.59 11.12
C TYR A 39 13.55 0.87 10.72
N LEU A 40 14.43 1.54 11.45
CA LEU A 40 15.00 2.81 10.99
C LEU A 40 15.74 2.60 9.65
N PRO A 41 15.72 3.58 8.72
CA PRO A 41 16.26 3.41 7.36
C PRO A 41 17.69 2.83 7.31
N ASP A 42 18.57 3.31 8.20
CA ASP A 42 19.97 2.87 8.25
C ASP A 42 20.19 1.55 9.01
N LYS A 43 19.14 1.03 9.65
CA LYS A 43 19.18 -0.19 10.48
C LYS A 43 18.45 -1.38 9.86
N VAL A 44 17.91 -1.24 8.66
CA VAL A 44 17.22 -2.34 7.96
C VAL A 44 18.22 -3.50 7.72
N PRO A 45 17.95 -4.71 8.27
CA PRO A 45 18.81 -5.87 8.08
C PRO A 45 19.00 -6.26 6.61
N LEU A 46 20.19 -6.78 6.28
CA LEU A 46 20.55 -7.15 4.90
C LEU A 46 19.57 -8.17 4.29
N LYS A 47 19.09 -9.14 5.08
CA LYS A 47 18.11 -10.15 4.64
C LYS A 47 16.87 -9.53 3.98
N TRP A 48 16.28 -8.51 4.61
CA TRP A 48 15.11 -7.82 4.09
C TRP A 48 15.43 -6.98 2.85
N LYS A 49 16.61 -6.36 2.80
CA LYS A 49 17.08 -5.64 1.59
C LYS A 49 17.25 -6.57 0.40
N ILE A 50 17.81 -7.77 0.63
CA ILE A 50 17.98 -8.80 -0.41
C ILE A 50 16.62 -9.25 -0.94
N LEU A 51 15.70 -9.66 -0.06
CA LEU A 51 14.36 -10.09 -0.46
C LEU A 51 13.62 -9.01 -1.25
N ARG A 52 13.67 -7.75 -0.77
CA ARG A 52 13.11 -6.59 -1.48
C ARG A 52 13.70 -6.45 -2.87
N ASN A 53 15.01 -6.56 -3.03
CA ASN A 53 15.66 -6.38 -4.32
C ASN A 53 15.28 -7.50 -5.30
N ILE A 54 15.18 -8.75 -4.83
CA ILE A 54 14.73 -9.90 -5.65
C ILE A 54 13.31 -9.67 -6.15
N ILE A 55 12.39 -9.31 -5.26
CA ILE A 55 10.98 -9.08 -5.61
C ILE A 55 10.86 -7.86 -6.54
N ASN A 56 11.48 -6.73 -6.20
CA ASN A 56 11.45 -5.53 -7.03
C ASN A 56 12.00 -5.77 -8.44
N PHE A 57 13.09 -6.54 -8.57
CA PHE A 57 13.61 -6.94 -9.88
C PHE A 57 12.59 -7.78 -10.63
N THR A 58 12.05 -8.82 -9.99
CA THR A 58 11.09 -9.75 -10.59
C THR A 58 9.86 -9.04 -11.14
N PHE A 59 9.31 -8.08 -10.41
CA PHE A 59 8.09 -7.36 -10.76
C PHE A 59 8.32 -6.09 -11.58
N TYR A 60 9.57 -5.64 -11.77
CA TYR A 60 9.89 -4.45 -12.55
C TYR A 60 9.20 -4.39 -13.92
N PRO A 61 9.15 -5.47 -14.73
CA PRO A 61 8.61 -5.38 -16.07
C PRO A 61 7.10 -5.06 -16.13
N ILE A 62 6.37 -5.31 -15.04
CA ILE A 62 4.93 -5.05 -14.94
C ILE A 62 4.63 -3.84 -14.05
N ASP A 63 5.22 -3.80 -12.85
CA ASP A 63 4.89 -2.80 -11.84
C ASP A 63 5.85 -1.61 -11.81
N GLY A 64 7.01 -1.73 -12.45
CA GLY A 64 8.07 -0.74 -12.40
C GLY A 64 8.86 -0.75 -11.10
N GLU A 65 9.45 0.38 -10.76
CA GLU A 65 10.34 0.49 -9.61
C GLU A 65 9.60 0.41 -8.28
N ASN A 66 10.29 -0.11 -7.27
CA ASN A 66 9.85 -0.10 -5.86
C ASN A 66 8.55 -0.87 -5.57
N HIS A 67 8.27 -1.97 -6.27
CA HIS A 67 7.10 -2.83 -6.07
C HIS A 67 6.75 -3.09 -4.58
N CYS A 68 7.70 -3.59 -3.76
CA CYS A 68 7.44 -3.88 -2.35
C CYS A 68 7.03 -2.64 -1.53
N LYS A 69 7.63 -1.48 -1.81
CA LYS A 69 7.29 -0.22 -1.14
C LYS A 69 5.86 0.18 -1.47
N GLU A 70 5.47 0.05 -2.73
CA GLU A 70 4.12 0.35 -3.19
C GLU A 70 3.09 -0.62 -2.62
N ALA A 71 3.43 -1.91 -2.54
CA ALA A 71 2.61 -2.92 -1.89
C ALA A 71 2.38 -2.56 -0.42
N TYR A 72 3.44 -2.20 0.33
CA TYR A 72 3.29 -1.72 1.70
C TYR A 72 2.36 -0.51 1.82
N PHE A 73 2.49 0.52 0.98
CA PHE A 73 1.58 1.65 1.06
C PHE A 73 0.14 1.32 0.66
N ASN A 74 -0.07 0.28 -0.15
CA ASN A 74 -1.42 -0.26 -0.42
C ASN A 74 -2.07 -0.80 0.85
N ASP A 75 -1.28 -1.47 1.67
CA ASP A 75 -1.72 -2.18 2.88
C ASP A 75 -1.38 -1.43 4.18
N ALA A 76 -0.90 -0.18 4.13
CA ALA A 76 -0.35 0.53 5.29
C ALA A 76 -1.34 0.81 6.43
N GLY A 77 -2.64 0.55 6.22
CA GLY A 77 -3.68 0.61 7.26
C GLY A 77 -4.01 -0.75 7.89
N GLU A 78 -3.34 -1.83 7.46
CA GLU A 78 -3.50 -3.17 7.99
C GLU A 78 -2.44 -3.45 9.07
N GLU A 79 -2.71 -4.45 9.91
CA GLU A 79 -1.75 -4.90 10.91
C GLU A 79 -0.66 -5.77 10.28
N PHE A 80 0.60 -5.46 10.57
CA PHE A 80 1.73 -6.28 10.16
C PHE A 80 2.29 -7.06 11.34
N ASP A 81 2.87 -8.24 11.06
CA ASP A 81 3.55 -9.03 12.09
C ASP A 81 4.76 -8.26 12.65
N LYS A 82 4.92 -8.30 13.97
CA LYS A 82 6.03 -7.66 14.69
C LYS A 82 6.99 -8.75 15.16
N GLY A 83 8.19 -8.77 14.60
CA GLY A 83 9.27 -9.64 15.07
C GLY A 83 9.17 -11.08 14.56
N THR A 84 9.21 -11.27 13.24
CA THR A 84 9.29 -12.60 12.62
C THR A 84 10.50 -13.40 13.11
N SER A 85 10.32 -14.70 13.38
CA SER A 85 11.42 -15.60 13.70
C SER A 85 12.36 -15.84 12.50
N ASP A 86 13.64 -16.10 12.75
CA ASP A 86 14.61 -16.34 11.67
C ASP A 86 14.28 -17.58 10.83
N ILE A 87 13.65 -18.61 11.44
CA ILE A 87 13.18 -19.81 10.73
C ILE A 87 12.08 -19.43 9.74
N ALA A 88 11.08 -18.64 10.18
CA ALA A 88 10.00 -18.20 9.30
C ALA A 88 10.53 -17.34 8.15
N ILE A 89 11.53 -16.48 8.40
CA ILE A 89 12.20 -15.71 7.34
C ILE A 89 12.97 -16.62 6.37
N ALA A 90 13.62 -17.68 6.85
CA ALA A 90 14.31 -18.63 5.99
C ALA A 90 13.32 -19.36 5.06
N VAL A 91 12.18 -19.81 5.58
CA VAL A 91 11.10 -20.42 4.78
C VAL A 91 10.54 -19.41 3.77
N LEU A 92 10.30 -18.17 4.19
CA LEU A 92 9.88 -17.08 3.31
C LEU A 92 10.88 -16.83 2.18
N ALA A 93 12.18 -16.81 2.49
CA ALA A 93 13.23 -16.62 1.51
C ALA A 93 13.23 -17.75 0.46
N MET A 94 13.08 -19.02 0.88
CA MET A 94 12.97 -20.15 -0.05
C MET A 94 11.76 -20.02 -0.97
N LEU A 95 10.60 -19.66 -0.43
CA LEU A 95 9.38 -19.43 -1.20
C LEU A 95 9.56 -18.29 -2.21
N ILE A 96 10.10 -17.15 -1.77
CA ILE A 96 10.38 -15.99 -2.63
C ILE A 96 11.34 -16.39 -3.75
N ILE A 97 12.49 -17.00 -3.45
CA ILE A 97 13.50 -17.35 -4.46
C ILE A 97 12.92 -18.32 -5.49
N ALA A 98 12.24 -19.37 -5.05
CA ALA A 98 11.64 -20.36 -5.95
C ALA A 98 10.56 -19.74 -6.84
N SER A 99 9.62 -19.00 -6.27
CA SER A 99 8.52 -18.38 -7.03
C SER A 99 9.01 -17.26 -7.96
N CYS A 100 9.87 -16.37 -7.46
CA CYS A 100 10.38 -15.24 -8.23
C CYS A 100 11.25 -15.69 -9.41
N PHE A 101 11.95 -16.83 -9.31
CA PHE A 101 12.70 -17.38 -10.43
C PHE A 101 11.79 -17.62 -11.66
N PHE A 102 10.69 -18.34 -11.47
CA PHE A 102 9.75 -18.63 -12.56
C PHE A 102 8.98 -17.40 -13.02
N ILE A 103 8.55 -16.55 -12.08
CA ILE A 103 7.84 -15.30 -12.40
C ILE A 103 8.73 -14.35 -13.20
N ALA A 104 10.01 -14.22 -12.82
CA ALA A 104 10.95 -13.35 -13.52
C ALA A 104 11.16 -13.80 -14.97
N ILE A 105 11.34 -15.11 -15.22
CA ILE A 105 11.45 -15.65 -16.58
C ILE A 105 10.22 -15.24 -17.40
N LEU A 106 9.02 -15.44 -16.87
CA LEU A 106 7.78 -15.08 -17.56
C LEU A 106 7.67 -13.57 -17.80
N PHE A 107 7.84 -12.74 -16.78
CA PHE A 107 7.62 -11.29 -16.90
C PHE A 107 8.65 -10.63 -17.80
N TYR A 108 9.92 -11.02 -17.70
CA TYR A 108 10.97 -10.49 -18.59
C TYR A 108 10.81 -10.99 -20.01
N PHE A 109 10.32 -12.23 -20.22
CA PHE A 109 9.94 -12.69 -21.55
C PHE A 109 8.83 -11.80 -22.13
N LEU A 110 7.71 -11.63 -21.41
CA LEU A 110 6.60 -10.78 -21.87
C LEU A 110 7.05 -9.33 -22.14
N TYR A 111 7.98 -8.81 -21.34
CA TYR A 111 8.53 -7.47 -21.51
C TYR A 111 9.43 -7.35 -22.74
N ALA A 112 10.29 -8.34 -23.00
CA ALA A 112 11.13 -8.37 -24.19
C ALA A 112 10.30 -8.39 -25.49
N PHE A 113 9.12 -9.01 -25.46
CA PHE A 113 8.16 -9.00 -26.58
C PHE A 113 7.23 -7.77 -26.58
N GLY A 114 7.39 -6.83 -25.65
CA GLY A 114 6.57 -5.61 -25.57
C GLY A 114 5.10 -5.85 -25.20
N ILE A 115 4.77 -7.02 -24.65
CA ILE A 115 3.40 -7.38 -24.24
C ILE A 115 3.04 -6.66 -22.94
N VAL A 116 4.01 -6.49 -22.05
CA VAL A 116 3.88 -5.75 -20.79
C VAL A 116 4.87 -4.61 -20.74
N SER A 117 4.61 -3.63 -19.87
CA SER A 117 5.50 -2.50 -19.65
C SER A 117 5.41 -2.00 -18.22
N PRO A 118 6.51 -1.49 -17.63
CA PRO A 118 6.52 -0.92 -16.29
C PRO A 118 5.41 0.11 -16.08
N LYS A 119 4.54 -0.16 -15.10
CA LYS A 119 3.43 0.72 -14.74
C LYS A 119 3.94 2.06 -14.20
N LYS A 120 3.28 3.14 -14.62
CA LYS A 120 3.47 4.48 -14.03
C LYS A 120 2.44 4.71 -12.92
N ILE A 121 2.92 5.08 -11.74
CA ILE A 121 2.06 5.26 -10.57
C ILE A 121 1.36 6.62 -10.64
N ASN A 122 0.03 6.60 -10.65
CA ASN A 122 -0.78 7.81 -10.57
C ASN A 122 -1.29 8.00 -9.14
N ARG A 123 -0.54 8.77 -8.33
CA ARG A 123 -0.87 9.05 -6.93
C ARG A 123 -2.24 9.70 -6.77
N SER A 124 -2.61 10.63 -7.65
CA SER A 124 -3.92 11.28 -7.60
C SER A 124 -5.06 10.29 -7.82
N LYS A 125 -4.90 9.31 -8.72
CA LYS A 125 -5.87 8.23 -8.91
C LYS A 125 -5.98 7.37 -7.65
N ASN A 126 -4.86 7.00 -7.04
CA ASN A 126 -4.85 6.20 -5.80
C ASN A 126 -5.56 6.92 -4.65
N ILE A 127 -5.28 8.21 -4.44
CA ILE A 127 -5.97 9.01 -3.40
C ILE A 127 -7.47 9.11 -3.66
N LYS A 128 -7.89 9.35 -4.92
CA LYS A 128 -9.33 9.36 -5.28
C LYS A 128 -10.00 8.03 -4.95
N GLN A 129 -9.35 6.91 -5.26
CA GLN A 129 -9.89 5.59 -4.97
C GLN A 129 -9.99 5.34 -3.45
N ARG A 130 -8.95 5.70 -2.68
CA ARG A 130 -8.96 5.55 -1.22
C ARG A 130 -10.02 6.41 -0.55
N LEU A 131 -10.20 7.65 -0.98
CA LEU A 131 -11.26 8.53 -0.45
C LEU A 131 -12.65 7.93 -0.71
N ARG A 132 -12.89 7.34 -1.89
CA ARG A 132 -14.17 6.65 -2.17
C ARG A 132 -14.39 5.43 -1.29
N ILE A 133 -13.34 4.64 -1.04
CA ILE A 133 -13.44 3.47 -0.15
C ILE A 133 -13.70 3.94 1.29
N ALA A 134 -12.99 4.96 1.76
CA ALA A 134 -13.21 5.54 3.09
C ALA A 134 -14.64 6.08 3.23
N GLU A 135 -15.13 6.83 2.25
CA GLU A 135 -16.51 7.32 2.22
C GLU A 135 -17.53 6.15 2.31
N ALA A 136 -17.32 5.08 1.55
CA ALA A 136 -18.20 3.91 1.58
C ALA A 136 -18.20 3.23 2.97
N LYS A 137 -17.03 3.05 3.58
CA LYS A 137 -16.92 2.48 4.94
C LYS A 137 -17.59 3.37 5.98
N LEU A 138 -17.38 4.68 5.93
CA LEU A 138 -18.02 5.65 6.83
C LEU A 138 -19.55 5.67 6.67
N LYS A 139 -20.06 5.55 5.44
CA LYS A 139 -21.51 5.40 5.20
C LYS A 139 -22.06 4.11 5.79
N GLY A 140 -21.29 3.03 5.76
CA GLY A 140 -21.64 1.77 6.43
C GLY A 140 -21.80 1.98 7.94
N VAL A 141 -20.81 2.60 8.59
CA VAL A 141 -20.87 2.95 10.02
C VAL A 141 -22.07 3.86 10.31
N HIS A 142 -22.30 4.90 9.51
CA HIS A 142 -23.43 5.80 9.67
C HIS A 142 -24.79 5.07 9.55
N THR A 143 -24.89 4.04 8.69
CA THR A 143 -26.12 3.25 8.56
C THR A 143 -26.35 2.40 9.82
N GLU A 144 -25.31 1.70 10.27
CA GLU A 144 -25.35 0.88 11.49
C GLU A 144 -25.79 1.69 12.73
N LEU A 145 -25.21 2.89 12.90
CA LEU A 145 -25.51 3.79 14.03
C LEU A 145 -26.95 4.32 14.01
N ASN A 146 -27.59 4.41 12.84
CA ASN A 146 -28.97 4.85 12.72
C ASN A 146 -29.98 3.72 12.93
N GLU A 147 -29.59 2.48 12.61
CA GLU A 147 -30.46 1.31 12.72
C GLU A 147 -30.40 0.64 14.10
N HIS A 148 -29.26 0.77 14.81
CA HIS A 148 -29.00 0.05 16.04
C HIS A 148 -28.63 0.97 17.21
N LYS A 149 -29.12 0.63 18.41
CA LYS A 149 -28.68 1.29 19.65
C LYS A 149 -27.33 0.71 20.05
N ILE A 150 -26.28 1.52 19.93
CA ILE A 150 -24.91 1.12 20.27
C ILE A 150 -24.60 1.55 21.70
N GLN A 151 -24.04 0.62 22.49
CA GLN A 151 -23.47 0.94 23.79
C GLN A 151 -22.00 1.29 23.57
N VAL A 152 -21.58 2.46 24.06
CA VAL A 152 -20.19 2.89 23.98
C VAL A 152 -19.46 2.32 25.18
N ASP A 153 -18.65 1.29 24.93
CA ASP A 153 -17.66 0.81 25.87
C ASP A 153 -16.33 1.56 25.67
N LYS A 154 -15.35 1.25 26.54
CA LYS A 154 -14.06 1.94 26.53
C LYS A 154 -13.27 1.70 25.24
N GLU A 155 -13.35 0.50 24.67
CA GLU A 155 -12.63 0.16 23.43
C GLU A 155 -13.21 0.95 22.25
N LEU A 156 -14.55 1.01 22.16
CA LEU A 156 -15.22 1.79 21.13
C LEU A 156 -14.94 3.30 21.27
N ASP A 157 -14.88 3.82 22.50
CA ASP A 157 -14.54 5.23 22.78
C ASP A 157 -13.12 5.57 22.26
N GLU A 158 -12.12 4.72 22.56
CA GLU A 158 -10.75 4.87 22.06
C GLU A 158 -10.69 4.82 20.52
N ILE A 159 -11.42 3.90 19.88
CA ILE A 159 -11.50 3.80 18.41
C ILE A 159 -12.16 5.06 17.80
N ILE A 160 -13.21 5.60 18.43
CA ILE A 160 -13.88 6.82 17.97
C ILE A 160 -12.88 7.99 17.96
N ASP A 161 -12.15 8.19 19.06
CA ASP A 161 -11.16 9.26 19.19
C ASP A 161 -10.04 9.14 18.15
N GLU A 162 -9.44 7.95 17.99
CA GLU A 162 -8.41 7.72 16.97
C GLU A 162 -8.92 7.98 15.55
N THR A 163 -10.16 7.56 15.27
CA THR A 163 -10.81 7.75 13.98
C THR A 163 -11.06 9.23 13.70
N GLN A 164 -11.57 9.99 14.69
CA GLN A 164 -11.82 11.43 14.55
C GLN A 164 -10.52 12.19 14.29
N ASN A 165 -9.48 11.95 15.09
CA ASN A 165 -8.16 12.56 14.91
C ASN A 165 -7.60 12.30 13.51
N THR A 166 -7.72 11.07 13.01
CA THR A 166 -7.25 10.70 11.67
C THR A 166 -8.04 11.41 10.56
N ILE A 167 -9.37 11.53 10.70
CA ILE A 167 -10.22 12.24 9.74
C ILE A 167 -9.85 13.73 9.70
N GLU A 168 -9.61 14.35 10.86
CA GLU A 168 -9.22 15.75 10.95
C GLU A 168 -7.86 16.00 10.27
N GLU A 169 -6.85 15.17 10.54
CA GLU A 169 -5.55 15.28 9.86
C GLU A 169 -5.67 15.17 8.34
N ILE A 170 -6.50 14.24 7.85
CA ILE A 170 -6.75 14.06 6.42
C ILE A 170 -7.43 15.32 5.85
N ALA A 171 -8.45 15.84 6.53
CA ALA A 171 -9.16 17.04 6.12
C ALA A 171 -8.22 18.26 6.02
N GLN A 172 -7.37 18.47 7.04
CA GLN A 172 -6.36 19.53 7.05
C GLN A 172 -5.38 19.41 5.87
N LYS A 173 -4.88 18.19 5.59
CA LYS A 173 -3.98 17.95 4.45
C LYS A 173 -4.66 18.25 3.10
N ILE A 174 -5.91 17.86 2.93
CA ILE A 174 -6.69 18.14 1.72
C ILE A 174 -6.91 19.65 1.57
N GLU A 175 -7.28 20.34 2.65
CA GLU A 175 -7.49 21.78 2.63
C GLU A 175 -6.19 22.53 2.25
N GLY A 176 -5.06 22.11 2.80
CA GLY A 176 -3.75 22.64 2.43
C GLY A 176 -3.47 22.54 0.92
N ILE A 177 -3.77 21.39 0.31
CA ILE A 177 -3.64 21.18 -1.14
C ILE A 177 -4.56 22.12 -1.93
N LEU A 178 -5.81 22.30 -1.49
CA LEU A 178 -6.78 23.19 -2.14
C LEU A 178 -6.33 24.66 -2.09
N ARG A 179 -5.88 25.13 -0.93
CA ARG A 179 -5.35 26.49 -0.74
C ARG A 179 -4.14 26.74 -1.65
N LEU A 180 -3.22 25.77 -1.76
CA LEU A 180 -2.07 25.86 -2.67
C LEU A 180 -2.51 25.99 -4.14
N LYS A 181 -3.49 25.18 -4.56
CA LYS A 181 -4.04 25.23 -5.92
C LYS A 181 -4.65 26.61 -6.24
N GLN A 182 -5.40 27.19 -5.30
CA GLN A 182 -5.99 28.52 -5.45
C GLN A 182 -4.91 29.61 -5.57
N ARG A 183 -3.87 29.58 -4.73
CA ARG A 183 -2.74 30.51 -4.80
C ARG A 183 -2.02 30.43 -6.16
N LEU A 184 -1.73 29.22 -6.64
CA LEU A 184 -1.09 29.01 -7.94
C LEU A 184 -1.92 29.54 -9.11
N ALA A 185 -3.26 29.37 -9.07
CA ALA A 185 -4.15 29.94 -10.08
C ALA A 185 -4.11 31.47 -10.07
N HIS A 186 -4.12 32.09 -8.89
CA HIS A 186 -4.00 33.53 -8.73
C HIS A 186 -2.66 34.06 -9.28
N PHE A 187 -1.53 33.39 -8.96
CA PHE A 187 -0.22 33.76 -9.49
C PHE A 187 -0.14 33.68 -11.02
N LYS A 188 -0.70 32.62 -11.63
CA LYS A 188 -0.74 32.49 -13.10
C LYS A 188 -1.53 33.63 -13.75
N LYS A 189 -2.69 33.97 -13.18
CA LYS A 189 -3.53 35.09 -13.66
C LYS A 189 -2.81 36.43 -13.56
N LYS A 190 -2.13 36.69 -12.43
CA LYS A 190 -1.32 37.92 -12.25
C LYS A 190 -0.19 38.02 -13.28
N LYS A 191 0.52 36.91 -13.54
CA LYS A 191 1.63 36.88 -14.51
C LYS A 191 1.14 37.14 -15.95
N GLN A 192 0.00 36.59 -16.35
CA GLN A 192 -0.60 36.84 -17.66
C GLN A 192 -0.95 38.34 -17.84
N ASN A 193 -1.47 38.97 -16.79
CA ASN A 193 -1.82 40.40 -16.83
C ASN A 193 -0.61 41.36 -16.82
N THR A 194 0.58 40.90 -16.42
CA THR A 194 1.83 41.71 -16.45
C THR A 194 2.68 41.47 -17.69
N THR A 195 2.28 40.57 -18.59
CA THR A 195 3.01 40.26 -19.84
C THR A 195 2.23 40.71 -21.10
N GLN A 196 1.11 41.41 -20.90
CA GLN A 196 0.41 42.23 -21.91
C GLN A 196 0.75 43.70 -21.65
#